data_AF-A0A8D0URA5-F1
#
_entry.id   AF-A0A8D0URA5-F1
#
_cell.length_a   1.000
_cell.length_b   1.000
_cell.length_c   1.000
_cell.angle_alpha   90.00
_cell.angle_beta   90.00
_cell.angle_gamma   90.00
#
_symmetry.space_group_name_H-M   'P 1'
#
loop_
_entity.id
_entity.type
_entity.pdbx_description
1 polymer ?
#
loop_
_entity_poly.entity_id
_entity_poly.type
_entity_poly.pdbx_seq_one_letter_code
_entity_poly.pdbx_strand_id
1 'polypeptide(L)'
;MCMRRCLVGLTFCTCYLASYLTNKYVLSVLKFTYPTLFQGWQTLIGGILLHASWKLGWAEINSSSRSDVLTWLPASLLFVGIIYAGSRALSRLAIPVFLTLHNVAEVIICGHQKCFRKEKTSPAKICSALFLLAAAGCLPFNDSQYDPDGYFWAVIHFFCVGAYKILQKSQKPTTLSDIDQQYLNYLFSVVFLALASHPTGDLLSVLDFPFLSFYRFHGSCCASGFLGFFLMFSTVKLKSLMAPGQCAAWIFCAKVITAALSILLFDTILTRGTVGWATGFCQSGEPQRAPLAATR
;
A
#
# COMPACT_ATOMS: atom_id res chain seq x y z
N MET A 1 10.28 -29.34 2.64
CA MET A 1 9.48 -28.41 1.80
C MET A 1 8.62 -27.42 2.60
N CYS A 2 7.95 -27.84 3.68
CA CYS A 2 7.13 -26.94 4.53
C CYS A 2 7.94 -25.79 5.15
N MET A 3 9.09 -26.08 5.77
CA MET A 3 9.95 -25.07 6.42
C MET A 3 10.38 -23.92 5.49
N ARG A 4 10.76 -24.23 4.24
CA ARG A 4 11.13 -23.23 3.23
C ARG A 4 9.97 -22.29 2.90
N ARG A 5 8.74 -22.83 2.80
CA ARG A 5 7.53 -22.03 2.54
C ARG A 5 7.22 -21.11 3.72
N CYS A 6 7.29 -21.61 4.95
CA CYS A 6 7.09 -20.79 6.15
C CYS A 6 8.13 -19.67 6.25
N LEU A 7 9.42 -19.96 5.99
CA LEU A 7 10.48 -18.95 6.01
C LEU A 7 10.21 -17.81 5.02
N VAL A 8 9.76 -18.12 3.81
CA VAL A 8 9.41 -17.11 2.80
C VAL A 8 8.20 -16.28 3.23
N GLY A 9 7.18 -16.91 3.82
CA GLY A 9 6.02 -16.22 4.38
C GLY A 9 6.40 -15.25 5.51
N LEU A 10 7.22 -15.70 6.46
CA LEU A 10 7.73 -14.88 7.56
C LEU A 10 8.59 -13.72 7.04
N THR A 11 9.49 -13.99 6.08
CA THR A 11 10.31 -12.94 5.45
C THR A 11 9.43 -11.88 4.79
N PHE A 12 8.42 -12.30 4.04
CA PHE A 12 7.45 -11.40 3.43
C PHE A 12 6.73 -10.55 4.49
N CYS A 13 6.22 -11.15 5.58
CA CYS A 13 5.56 -10.42 6.66
C CYS A 13 6.48 -9.38 7.31
N THR A 14 7.73 -9.75 7.60
CA THR A 14 8.72 -8.83 8.18
C THR A 14 9.05 -7.68 7.22
N CYS A 15 9.29 -7.97 5.94
CA CYS A 15 9.52 -6.93 4.94
C CYS A 15 8.30 -6.02 4.76
N TYR A 16 7.09 -6.57 4.78
CA TYR A 16 5.85 -5.80 4.65
C TYR A 16 5.68 -4.84 5.83
N LEU A 17 5.80 -5.36 7.06
CA LEU A 17 5.75 -4.58 8.29
C LEU A 17 6.79 -3.46 8.28
N ALA A 18 8.07 -3.81 8.08
CA ALA A 18 9.16 -2.86 8.11
C ALA A 18 9.01 -1.77 7.03
N SER A 19 8.57 -2.13 5.82
CA SER A 19 8.34 -1.17 4.73
C SER A 19 7.27 -0.16 5.09
N TYR A 20 6.11 -0.61 5.59
CA TYR A 20 5.00 0.28 5.95
C TYR A 20 5.34 1.18 7.14
N LEU A 21 5.97 0.64 8.18
CA LEU A 21 6.40 1.43 9.33
C LEU A 21 7.46 2.48 8.94
N THR A 22 8.46 2.09 8.14
CA THR A 22 9.51 3.01 7.68
C THR A 22 8.93 4.11 6.81
N ASN A 23 8.06 3.77 5.84
CA ASN A 23 7.40 4.75 5.01
C ASN A 23 6.53 5.70 5.85
N LYS A 24 5.74 5.18 6.80
CA LYS A 24 4.91 6.01 7.69
C LYS A 24 5.77 6.94 8.56
N TYR A 25 6.90 6.47 9.06
CA TYR A 25 7.84 7.29 9.81
C TYR A 25 8.40 8.45 8.96
N VAL A 26 8.88 8.16 7.76
CA VAL A 26 9.41 9.20 6.85
C VAL A 26 8.32 10.22 6.47
N LEU A 27 7.13 9.73 6.12
CA LEU A 27 6.06 10.55 5.58
C LEU A 27 5.32 11.37 6.63
N SER A 28 5.08 10.80 7.83
CA SER A 28 4.26 11.44 8.87
C SER A 28 5.05 11.98 10.06
N VAL A 29 6.15 11.33 10.46
CA VAL A 29 6.96 11.77 11.61
C VAL A 29 8.03 12.76 11.18
N LEU A 30 8.81 12.42 10.14
CA LEU A 30 9.79 13.35 9.56
C LEU A 30 9.12 14.39 8.65
N LYS A 31 7.83 14.19 8.32
CA LYS A 31 7.03 15.08 7.46
C LYS A 31 7.64 15.31 6.07
N PHE A 32 8.36 14.32 5.53
CA PHE A 32 8.87 14.37 4.17
C PHE A 32 7.74 14.09 3.18
N THR A 33 6.92 15.10 2.91
CA THR A 33 5.68 14.98 2.12
C THR A 33 5.86 15.32 0.64
N TYR A 34 7.05 15.04 0.10
CA TYR A 34 7.45 15.21 -1.30
C TYR A 34 7.42 13.85 -2.03
N PRO A 35 6.23 13.35 -2.42
CA PRO A 35 6.08 12.00 -2.96
C PRO A 35 6.83 11.79 -4.28
N THR A 36 7.04 12.81 -5.12
CA THR A 36 7.77 12.60 -6.40
C THR A 36 9.21 12.22 -6.13
N LEU A 37 9.86 12.91 -5.18
CA LEU A 37 11.24 12.65 -4.79
C LEU A 37 11.34 11.35 -3.99
N PHE A 38 10.46 11.15 -3.01
CA PHE A 38 10.49 9.95 -2.16
C PHE A 38 10.26 8.68 -2.98
N GLN A 39 9.21 8.66 -3.83
CA GLN A 39 8.92 7.50 -4.68
C GLN A 39 9.92 7.38 -5.83
N GLY A 40 10.43 8.49 -6.36
CA GLY A 40 11.49 8.49 -7.37
C GLY A 40 12.76 7.81 -6.84
N TRP A 41 13.15 8.15 -5.61
CA TRP A 41 14.26 7.49 -4.92
C TRP A 41 14.02 5.99 -4.70
N GLN A 42 12.86 5.60 -4.14
CA GLN A 42 12.55 4.20 -3.88
C GLN A 42 12.53 3.36 -5.17
N THR A 43 11.96 3.89 -6.25
CA THR A 43 11.92 3.21 -7.56
C THR A 43 13.28 3.17 -8.24
N LEU A 44 14.14 4.18 -8.08
CA LEU A 44 15.52 4.16 -8.53
C LEU A 44 16.32 3.06 -7.84
N ILE A 45 16.31 3.03 -6.51
CA ILE A 45 17.01 2.00 -5.72
C ILE A 45 16.46 0.61 -6.04
N GLY A 46 15.13 0.46 -6.12
CA GLY A 46 14.48 -0.78 -6.52
C GLY A 46 14.91 -1.26 -7.92
N GLY A 47 15.00 -0.34 -8.89
CA GLY A 47 15.47 -0.61 -10.24
C GLY A 47 16.94 -1.05 -10.29
N ILE A 48 17.83 -0.34 -9.60
CA ILE A 48 19.25 -0.69 -9.51
C ILE A 48 19.44 -2.08 -8.87
N LEU A 49 18.77 -2.34 -7.74
CA LEU A 49 18.88 -3.62 -7.04
C LEU A 49 18.30 -4.78 -7.85
N LEU A 50 17.20 -4.55 -8.58
CA LEU A 50 16.63 -5.55 -9.46
C LEU A 50 17.53 -5.83 -10.67
N HIS A 51 18.14 -4.78 -11.25
CA HIS A 51 19.13 -4.93 -12.32
C HIS A 51 20.37 -5.69 -11.86
N ALA A 52 20.89 -5.37 -10.67
CA ALA A 52 22.00 -6.10 -10.06
C ALA A 52 21.64 -7.56 -9.79
N SER A 53 20.44 -7.82 -9.27
CA SER A 53 19.93 -9.18 -9.04
C SER A 53 19.83 -9.99 -10.33
N TRP A 54 19.50 -9.35 -11.46
CA TRP A 54 19.55 -9.99 -12.77
C TRP A 54 20.97 -10.34 -13.20
N LYS A 55 21.92 -9.41 -13.06
CA LYS A 55 23.34 -9.67 -13.38
C LYS A 55 23.96 -10.77 -12.52
N LEU A 56 23.50 -10.91 -11.28
CA LEU A 56 23.92 -11.97 -10.35
C LEU A 56 23.16 -13.30 -10.54
N GLY A 57 22.18 -13.36 -11.46
CA GLY A 57 21.38 -14.57 -11.71
C GLY A 57 20.34 -14.90 -10.64
N TRP A 58 19.99 -13.95 -9.76
CA TRP A 58 18.98 -14.13 -8.71
C TRP A 58 17.55 -13.87 -9.20
N ALA A 59 17.43 -13.13 -10.30
CA ALA A 59 16.19 -12.82 -11.00
C ALA A 59 16.39 -12.98 -12.51
N GLU A 60 15.37 -13.48 -13.20
CA GLU A 60 15.37 -13.57 -14.66
C GLU A 60 14.61 -12.36 -15.21
N ILE A 61 15.30 -11.53 -15.99
CA ILE A 61 14.69 -10.46 -16.78
C ILE A 61 14.76 -10.92 -18.24
N ASN A 62 13.60 -11.07 -18.87
CA ASN A 62 13.48 -11.51 -20.25
C ASN A 62 13.64 -10.33 -21.20
N SER A 63 14.20 -10.59 -22.38
CA SER A 63 14.24 -9.60 -23.46
C SER A 63 12.80 -9.29 -23.91
N SER A 64 12.29 -8.14 -23.50
CA SER A 64 10.97 -7.66 -23.89
C SER A 64 11.04 -7.03 -25.29
N SER A 65 10.08 -7.34 -26.16
CA SER A 65 10.01 -6.63 -27.45
C SER A 65 9.62 -5.17 -27.22
N ARG A 66 9.96 -4.28 -28.17
CA ARG A 66 9.51 -2.87 -28.10
C ARG A 66 7.97 -2.77 -28.01
N SER A 67 7.27 -3.70 -28.65
CA SER A 67 5.80 -3.78 -28.60
C SER A 67 5.30 -4.10 -27.18
N ASP A 68 5.94 -5.04 -26.50
CA ASP A 68 5.56 -5.41 -25.11
C ASP A 68 5.77 -4.24 -24.16
N VAL A 69 6.90 -3.54 -24.30
CA VAL A 69 7.23 -2.36 -23.49
C VAL A 69 6.21 -1.23 -23.69
N LEU A 70 5.85 -0.93 -24.94
CA LEU A 70 4.85 0.11 -25.25
C LEU A 70 3.45 -0.28 -24.77
N THR A 71 3.08 -1.55 -24.89
CA THR A 71 1.79 -2.07 -24.41
C THR A 71 1.70 -2.02 -22.88
N TRP A 72 2.83 -2.14 -22.18
CA TRP A 72 2.90 -2.07 -20.73
C TRP A 72 2.88 -0.64 -20.18
N LEU A 73 3.16 0.38 -21.00
CA LEU A 73 3.25 1.78 -20.57
C LEU A 73 2.04 2.29 -19.78
N PRO A 74 0.76 1.99 -20.15
CA PRO A 74 -0.39 2.40 -19.36
C PRO A 74 -0.43 1.73 -17.98
N ALA A 75 0.04 0.48 -17.85
CA ALA A 75 0.16 -0.18 -16.55
C ALA A 75 1.23 0.50 -15.68
N SER A 76 2.36 0.90 -16.27
CA SER A 76 3.38 1.66 -15.53
C SER A 76 2.91 3.05 -15.10
N LEU A 77 2.10 3.75 -15.90
CA LEU A 77 1.46 5.00 -15.47
C LEU A 77 0.50 4.78 -14.28
N LEU A 78 -0.30 3.72 -14.31
CA LEU A 78 -1.14 3.35 -13.16
C LEU A 78 -0.28 3.01 -11.94
N PHE A 79 0.85 2.33 -12.12
CA PHE A 79 1.78 2.04 -11.03
C PHE A 79 2.35 3.33 -10.40
N VAL A 80 2.71 4.33 -11.20
CA VAL A 80 3.10 5.66 -10.70
C VAL A 80 1.97 6.28 -9.87
N GLY A 81 0.72 6.19 -10.34
CA GLY A 81 -0.46 6.61 -9.57
C GLY A 81 -0.58 5.88 -8.23
N ILE A 82 -0.36 4.55 -8.20
CA ILE A 82 -0.39 3.74 -6.97
C ILE A 82 0.60 4.27 -5.95
N ILE A 83 1.87 4.42 -6.33
CA ILE A 83 2.94 4.78 -5.39
C ILE A 83 2.85 6.24 -4.94
N TYR A 84 2.49 7.15 -5.86
CA TYR A 84 2.32 8.57 -5.57
C TYR A 84 1.13 8.83 -4.65
N ALA A 85 -0.07 8.39 -5.05
CA ALA A 85 -1.29 8.58 -4.27
C ALA A 85 -1.23 7.79 -2.96
N GLY A 86 -0.62 6.60 -2.99
CA GLY A 86 -0.38 5.79 -1.80
C GLY A 86 0.47 6.51 -0.76
N SER A 87 1.55 7.17 -1.18
CA SER A 87 2.41 7.95 -0.28
C SER A 87 1.69 9.16 0.30
N ARG A 88 0.93 9.89 -0.52
CA ARG A 88 0.13 11.04 -0.05
C ARG A 88 -0.93 10.61 0.95
N ALA A 89 -1.66 9.53 0.68
CA ALA A 89 -2.64 8.97 1.61
C ALA A 89 -1.99 8.49 2.91
N LEU A 90 -0.90 7.70 2.81
CA LEU A 90 -0.20 7.16 3.98
C LEU A 90 0.42 8.24 4.87
N SER A 91 0.81 9.38 4.29
CA SER A 91 1.33 10.53 5.04
C SER A 91 0.30 11.14 6.00
N ARG A 92 -0.99 11.00 5.70
CA ARG A 92 -2.11 11.64 6.41
C ARG A 92 -2.94 10.64 7.21
N LEU A 93 -3.25 9.48 6.63
CA LEU A 93 -4.10 8.47 7.25
C LEU A 93 -3.30 7.53 8.16
N ALA A 94 -3.93 7.06 9.22
CA ALA A 94 -3.41 5.94 9.99
C ALA A 94 -3.27 4.69 9.10
N ILE A 95 -2.22 3.88 9.33
CA ILE A 95 -1.98 2.63 8.58
C ILE A 95 -3.22 1.71 8.52
N PRO A 96 -3.95 1.42 9.62
CA PRO A 96 -5.14 0.58 9.55
C PRO A 96 -6.24 1.15 8.63
N VAL A 97 -6.45 2.47 8.65
CA VAL A 97 -7.41 3.16 7.78
C VAL A 97 -6.96 3.04 6.32
N PHE A 98 -5.69 3.36 6.05
CA PHE A 98 -5.09 3.23 4.71
C PHE A 98 -5.21 1.80 4.15
N LEU A 99 -4.89 0.78 4.95
CA LEU A 99 -4.97 -0.63 4.52
C LEU A 99 -6.41 -1.09 4.25
N THR A 100 -7.36 -0.58 5.02
CA THR A 100 -8.80 -0.88 4.79
C THR A 100 -9.27 -0.27 3.46
N LEU A 101 -8.94 0.99 3.20
CA LEU A 101 -9.25 1.65 1.93
C LEU A 101 -8.52 1.00 0.76
N HIS A 102 -7.25 0.61 0.93
CA HIS A 102 -6.50 -0.13 -0.09
C HIS A 102 -7.20 -1.45 -0.50
N ASN A 103 -7.82 -2.16 0.46
CA ASN A 103 -8.53 -3.41 0.17
C ASN A 103 -9.76 -3.21 -0.73
N VAL A 104 -10.29 -1.99 -0.86
CA VAL A 104 -11.38 -1.67 -1.79
C VAL A 104 -10.99 -1.94 -3.26
N ALA A 105 -9.70 -1.95 -3.58
CA ALA A 105 -9.23 -2.37 -4.90
C ALA A 105 -9.72 -3.78 -5.30
N GLU A 106 -9.90 -4.69 -4.34
CA GLU A 106 -10.46 -6.02 -4.59
C GLU A 106 -11.94 -5.98 -4.96
N VAL A 107 -12.69 -4.97 -4.48
CA VAL A 107 -14.08 -4.72 -4.88
C VAL A 107 -14.14 -4.32 -6.35
N ILE A 108 -13.24 -3.44 -6.81
CA ILE A 108 -13.14 -3.03 -8.22
C ILE A 108 -12.85 -4.24 -9.11
N ILE A 109 -11.90 -5.09 -8.70
CA ILE A 109 -11.53 -6.30 -9.46
C ILE A 109 -12.70 -7.29 -9.51
N CYS A 110 -13.37 -7.50 -8.38
CA CYS A 110 -14.54 -8.37 -8.28
C CYS A 110 -15.69 -7.87 -9.18
N GLY A 111 -16.00 -6.57 -9.10
CA GLY A 111 -16.99 -5.92 -9.95
C GLY A 111 -16.65 -6.04 -11.43
N HIS A 112 -15.39 -5.82 -11.81
CA HIS A 112 -14.95 -5.98 -13.19
C HIS A 112 -15.12 -7.42 -13.71
N GLN A 113 -14.70 -8.42 -12.92
CA GLN A 113 -14.83 -9.83 -13.26
C GLN A 113 -16.29 -10.25 -13.46
N LYS A 114 -17.18 -9.77 -12.59
CA LYS A 114 -18.60 -10.09 -12.65
C LYS A 114 -19.32 -9.37 -13.80
N CYS A 115 -19.13 -8.06 -13.93
CA CYS A 115 -19.89 -7.23 -14.86
C CYS A 115 -19.37 -7.31 -16.30
N PHE A 116 -18.05 -7.33 -16.50
CA PHE A 116 -17.46 -7.26 -17.85
C PHE A 116 -16.98 -8.61 -18.37
N ARG A 117 -16.40 -9.46 -17.50
CA ARG A 117 -15.89 -10.79 -17.92
C ARG A 117 -16.92 -11.90 -17.79
N LYS A 118 -18.07 -11.64 -17.14
CA LYS A 118 -19.13 -12.62 -16.85
C LYS A 118 -18.58 -13.91 -16.20
N GLU A 119 -17.47 -13.81 -15.47
CA GLU A 119 -16.85 -14.94 -14.77
C GLU A 119 -17.74 -15.36 -13.60
N LYS A 120 -17.95 -16.67 -13.40
CA LYS A 120 -18.69 -17.20 -12.23
C LYS A 120 -17.93 -16.81 -10.96
N THR A 121 -18.50 -15.86 -10.22
CA THR A 121 -17.93 -15.36 -8.96
C THR A 121 -18.58 -16.09 -7.78
N SER A 122 -17.78 -16.61 -6.86
CA SER A 122 -18.32 -17.32 -5.69
C SER A 122 -19.11 -16.38 -4.78
N PRO A 123 -20.20 -16.84 -4.14
CA PRO A 123 -20.97 -16.04 -3.18
C PRO A 123 -20.10 -15.46 -2.05
N ALA A 124 -19.12 -16.23 -1.57
CA ALA A 124 -18.17 -15.78 -0.55
C ALA A 124 -17.35 -14.55 -0.99
N LYS A 125 -16.92 -14.50 -2.26
CA LYS A 125 -16.15 -13.37 -2.79
C LYS A 125 -17.03 -12.12 -2.95
N ILE A 126 -18.29 -12.29 -3.32
CA ILE A 126 -19.27 -11.19 -3.36
C ILE A 126 -19.52 -10.66 -1.96
N CYS A 127 -19.75 -11.56 -0.99
CA CYS A 127 -19.97 -11.21 0.40
C CYS A 127 -18.77 -10.42 0.98
N SER A 128 -17.54 -10.92 0.75
CA SER A 128 -16.32 -10.21 1.15
C SER A 128 -16.20 -8.82 0.51
N ALA A 129 -16.54 -8.67 -0.78
CA ALA A 129 -16.51 -7.38 -1.45
C ALA A 129 -17.53 -6.39 -0.86
N LEU A 130 -18.73 -6.86 -0.49
CA LEU A 130 -19.75 -6.03 0.16
C LEU A 130 -19.30 -5.57 1.56
N PHE A 131 -18.69 -6.46 2.36
CA PHE A 131 -18.13 -6.10 3.66
C PHE A 131 -17.00 -5.06 3.54
N LEU A 132 -16.11 -5.22 2.55
CA LEU A 132 -15.05 -4.23 2.29
C LEU A 132 -15.61 -2.88 1.88
N LEU A 133 -16.65 -2.86 1.05
CA LEU A 133 -17.30 -1.63 0.62
C LEU A 133 -18.02 -0.94 1.80
N ALA A 134 -18.72 -1.71 2.64
CA ALA A 134 -19.37 -1.20 3.84
C ALA A 134 -18.34 -0.63 4.83
N ALA A 135 -17.24 -1.36 5.10
CA ALA A 135 -16.17 -0.87 5.96
C ALA A 135 -15.57 0.44 5.45
N ALA A 136 -15.27 0.53 4.14
CA ALA A 136 -14.74 1.74 3.53
C ALA A 136 -15.74 2.91 3.56
N GLY A 137 -17.04 2.66 3.38
CA GLY A 137 -18.08 3.68 3.44
C GLY A 137 -18.32 4.20 4.87
N CYS A 138 -18.20 3.35 5.88
CA CYS A 138 -18.37 3.73 7.28
C CYS A 138 -17.14 4.45 7.86
N LEU A 139 -15.94 4.21 7.33
CA LEU A 139 -14.69 4.74 7.88
C LEU A 139 -14.66 6.27 8.04
N PRO A 140 -14.99 7.10 7.03
CA PRO A 140 -14.97 8.55 7.17
C PRO A 140 -15.79 9.10 8.34
N PHE A 141 -16.89 8.43 8.69
CA PHE A 141 -17.78 8.86 9.77
C PHE A 141 -17.32 8.42 11.16
N ASN A 142 -16.40 7.46 11.23
CA ASN A 142 -15.94 6.85 12.47
C ASN A 142 -14.44 7.11 12.74
N ASP A 143 -13.72 7.74 11.82
CA ASP A 143 -12.30 8.07 11.98
C ASP A 143 -12.13 9.33 12.84
N SER A 144 -11.55 9.17 14.04
CA SER A 144 -11.23 10.30 14.92
C SER A 144 -10.11 11.20 14.39
N GLN A 145 -9.33 10.71 13.42
CA GLN A 145 -8.25 11.44 12.76
C GLN A 145 -8.61 11.70 11.29
N TYR A 146 -9.89 11.96 11.01
CA TYR A 146 -10.38 12.21 9.65
C TYR A 146 -9.61 13.34 8.96
N ASP A 147 -9.02 13.03 7.81
CA ASP A 147 -8.31 13.96 6.96
C ASP A 147 -8.85 13.86 5.51
N PRO A 148 -9.61 14.87 5.01
CA PRO A 148 -10.27 14.78 3.72
C PRO A 148 -9.28 14.61 2.55
N ASP A 149 -8.10 15.24 2.61
CA ASP A 149 -7.05 15.08 1.60
C ASP A 149 -6.53 13.64 1.60
N GLY A 150 -6.33 13.05 2.78
CA GLY A 150 -5.86 11.69 2.96
C GLY A 150 -6.81 10.67 2.33
N TYR A 151 -8.12 10.85 2.58
CA TYR A 151 -9.17 10.04 1.96
C TYR A 151 -9.25 10.25 0.45
N PHE A 152 -9.14 11.50 -0.04
CA PHE A 152 -9.10 11.80 -1.47
C PHE A 152 -7.94 11.05 -2.18
N TRP A 153 -6.73 11.11 -1.62
CA TRP A 153 -5.58 10.38 -2.16
C TRP A 153 -5.74 8.86 -2.04
N ALA A 154 -6.37 8.37 -0.96
CA ALA A 154 -6.66 6.94 -0.80
C ALA A 154 -7.63 6.42 -1.87
N VAL A 155 -8.61 7.24 -2.28
CA VAL A 155 -9.52 6.95 -3.38
C VAL A 155 -8.76 6.78 -4.69
N ILE A 156 -7.93 7.76 -5.06
CA ILE A 156 -7.08 7.67 -6.25
C ILE A 156 -6.21 6.41 -6.18
N HIS A 157 -5.58 6.17 -5.03
CA HIS A 157 -4.72 5.01 -4.82
C HIS A 157 -5.43 3.68 -5.09
N PHE A 158 -6.57 3.40 -4.44
CA PHE A 158 -7.24 2.11 -4.63
C PHE A 158 -7.82 1.96 -6.05
N PHE A 159 -8.21 3.06 -6.72
CA PHE A 159 -8.61 3.04 -8.12
C PHE A 159 -7.44 2.65 -9.02
N CYS A 160 -6.25 3.26 -8.83
CA CYS A 160 -5.05 2.88 -9.56
C CYS A 160 -4.66 1.42 -9.29
N VAL A 161 -4.74 0.93 -8.05
CA VAL A 161 -4.46 -0.48 -7.72
C VAL A 161 -5.42 -1.43 -8.44
N GLY A 162 -6.72 -1.13 -8.41
CA GLY A 162 -7.75 -1.92 -9.09
C GLY A 162 -7.55 -1.95 -10.61
N ALA A 163 -7.39 -0.78 -11.22
CA ALA A 163 -7.15 -0.63 -12.65
C ALA A 163 -5.86 -1.31 -13.09
N TYR A 164 -4.76 -1.15 -12.34
CA TYR A 164 -3.49 -1.80 -12.62
C TYR A 164 -3.63 -3.32 -12.63
N LYS A 165 -4.29 -3.91 -11.63
CA LYS A 165 -4.50 -5.37 -11.56
C LYS A 165 -5.41 -5.88 -12.68
N ILE A 166 -6.43 -5.11 -13.06
CA ILE A 166 -7.29 -5.44 -14.22
C ILE A 166 -6.47 -5.45 -15.50
N LEU A 167 -5.68 -4.39 -15.75
CA LEU A 167 -4.85 -4.25 -16.93
C LEU A 167 -3.79 -5.35 -16.96
N GLN A 168 -3.08 -5.59 -15.86
CA GLN A 168 -2.13 -6.69 -15.69
C GLN A 168 -2.77 -8.05 -16.03
N LYS A 169 -3.98 -8.36 -15.53
CA LYS A 169 -4.67 -9.63 -15.86
C LYS A 169 -5.09 -9.69 -17.33
N SER A 170 -5.50 -8.55 -17.92
CA SER A 170 -5.89 -8.50 -19.34
C SER A 170 -4.71 -8.66 -20.29
N GLN A 171 -3.54 -8.17 -19.88
CA GLN A 171 -2.29 -8.22 -20.63
C GLN A 171 -1.44 -9.45 -20.28
N LYS A 172 -1.86 -10.33 -19.36
CA LYS A 172 -1.18 -11.61 -19.09
C LYS A 172 -1.01 -12.56 -20.29
N PRO A 173 -1.71 -12.45 -21.45
CA PRO A 173 -1.29 -13.15 -22.65
C PRO A 173 0.02 -12.62 -23.26
N THR A 174 0.53 -11.45 -22.82
CA THR A 174 1.88 -10.95 -23.13
C THR A 174 2.91 -11.74 -22.32
N THR A 175 4.08 -11.95 -22.91
CA THR A 175 5.19 -12.78 -22.39
C THR A 175 5.88 -12.22 -21.13
N LEU A 176 5.44 -11.07 -20.60
CA LEU A 176 6.11 -10.38 -19.50
C LEU A 176 5.89 -11.08 -18.16
N SER A 177 6.98 -11.54 -17.54
CA SER A 177 6.93 -12.10 -16.18
C SER A 177 6.62 -11.02 -15.12
N ASP A 178 6.24 -11.43 -13.91
CA ASP A 178 6.03 -10.51 -12.77
C ASP A 178 7.30 -9.65 -12.50
N ILE A 179 8.50 -10.18 -12.76
CA ILE A 179 9.78 -9.45 -12.62
C ILE A 179 9.97 -8.45 -13.76
N ASP A 180 9.67 -8.82 -15.01
CA ASP A 180 9.78 -7.91 -16.17
C ASP A 180 8.85 -6.71 -16.00
N GLN A 181 7.60 -6.97 -15.62
CA GLN A 181 6.60 -5.94 -15.34
C GLN A 181 7.07 -4.96 -14.27
N GLN A 182 7.66 -5.48 -13.18
CA GLN A 182 8.15 -4.66 -12.08
C GLN A 182 9.40 -3.85 -12.47
N TYR A 183 10.28 -4.42 -13.30
CA TYR A 183 11.45 -3.72 -13.83
C TYR A 183 11.04 -2.53 -14.70
N LEU A 184 10.08 -2.74 -15.62
CA LEU A 184 9.50 -1.67 -16.44
C LEU A 184 8.82 -0.60 -15.59
N ASN A 185 8.05 -1.02 -14.57
CA ASN A 185 7.43 -0.09 -13.64
C ASN A 185 8.45 0.80 -12.93
N TYR A 186 9.58 0.25 -12.46
CA TYR A 186 10.64 1.07 -11.85
C TYR A 186 11.28 2.02 -12.84
N LEU A 187 11.64 1.54 -14.03
CA LEU A 187 12.25 2.38 -15.07
C LEU A 187 11.35 3.57 -15.45
N PHE A 188 10.09 3.31 -15.78
CA PHE A 188 9.14 4.35 -16.15
C PHE A 188 8.78 5.25 -14.97
N SER A 189 8.72 4.73 -13.74
CA SER A 189 8.45 5.55 -12.56
C SER A 189 9.53 6.59 -12.33
N VAL A 190 10.81 6.23 -12.47
CA VAL A 190 11.91 7.19 -12.35
C VAL A 190 11.74 8.34 -13.34
N VAL A 191 11.42 8.03 -14.60
CA VAL A 191 11.20 9.05 -15.64
C VAL A 191 9.98 9.92 -15.33
N PHE A 192 8.82 9.31 -15.09
CA PHE A 192 7.58 10.05 -14.87
C PHE A 192 7.59 10.88 -13.58
N LEU A 193 8.17 10.36 -12.50
CA LEU A 193 8.28 11.10 -11.24
C LEU A 193 9.32 12.23 -11.34
N ALA A 194 10.41 12.04 -12.08
CA ALA A 194 11.34 13.13 -12.36
C ALA A 194 10.66 14.25 -13.16
N LEU A 195 9.91 13.92 -14.21
CA LEU A 195 9.14 14.90 -14.99
C LEU A 195 8.06 15.59 -14.14
N ALA A 196 7.41 14.87 -13.23
CA ALA A 196 6.40 15.42 -12.34
C ALA A 196 6.98 16.29 -11.20
N SER A 197 8.25 16.10 -10.82
CA SER A 197 8.88 16.80 -9.69
C SER A 197 8.96 18.32 -9.85
N HIS A 198 9.06 18.81 -11.09
CA HIS A 198 9.07 20.24 -11.39
C HIS A 198 7.68 20.88 -11.23
N PRO A 199 6.61 20.41 -11.92
CA PRO A 199 5.28 20.99 -11.77
C PRO A 199 4.64 20.77 -10.38
N THR A 200 5.02 19.73 -9.64
CA THR A 200 4.55 19.57 -8.24
C THR A 200 5.25 20.51 -7.26
N GLY A 201 6.36 21.14 -7.65
CA GLY A 201 7.17 22.00 -6.79
C GLY A 201 8.10 21.26 -5.83
N ASP A 202 8.04 19.93 -5.77
CA ASP A 202 8.81 19.11 -4.83
C ASP A 202 10.33 19.37 -4.93
N LEU A 203 10.86 19.57 -6.15
CA LEU A 203 12.29 19.80 -6.39
C LEU A 203 12.82 21.09 -5.77
N LEU A 204 11.99 22.13 -5.70
CA LEU A 204 12.38 23.41 -5.09
C LEU A 204 12.12 23.36 -3.58
N SER A 205 10.95 22.85 -3.17
CA SER A 205 10.56 22.79 -1.76
C SER A 205 11.41 21.86 -0.89
N VAL A 206 12.08 20.86 -1.49
CA VAL A 206 12.98 19.98 -0.73
C VAL A 206 14.21 20.72 -0.17
N LEU A 207 14.65 21.80 -0.82
CA LEU A 207 15.81 22.58 -0.35
C LEU A 207 15.54 23.25 1.01
N ASP A 208 14.27 23.57 1.28
CA ASP A 208 13.81 24.16 2.55
C ASP A 208 13.43 23.10 3.59
N PHE A 209 13.63 21.81 3.30
CA PHE A 209 13.23 20.74 4.21
C PHE A 209 14.14 20.69 5.47
N PRO A 210 13.60 20.88 6.69
CA PRO A 210 14.41 21.09 7.88
C PRO A 210 15.24 19.87 8.31
N PHE A 211 14.83 18.66 7.92
CA PHE A 211 15.56 17.43 8.21
C PHE A 211 16.45 16.96 7.07
N LEU A 212 16.63 17.76 6.01
CA LEU A 212 17.38 17.36 4.82
C LEU A 212 18.81 16.91 5.17
N SER A 213 19.48 17.59 6.10
CA SER A 213 20.85 17.25 6.53
C SER A 213 20.91 16.19 7.65
N PHE A 214 19.79 15.71 8.16
CA PHE A 214 19.78 14.80 9.32
C PHE A 214 20.10 13.36 8.90
N TYR A 215 21.03 12.71 9.61
CA TYR A 215 21.40 11.31 9.34
C TYR A 215 20.21 10.35 9.48
N ARG A 216 19.27 10.64 10.39
CA ARG A 216 18.04 9.85 10.58
C ARG A 216 17.18 9.86 9.32
N PHE A 217 17.04 11.03 8.69
CA PHE A 217 16.29 11.17 7.44
C PHE A 217 16.94 10.37 6.30
N HIS A 218 18.24 10.53 6.09
CA HIS A 218 18.98 9.77 5.08
C HIS A 218 18.94 8.26 5.34
N GLY A 219 19.14 7.84 6.59
CA GLY A 219 19.07 6.44 7.00
C GLY A 219 17.68 5.85 6.75
N SER A 220 16.61 6.56 7.08
CA SER A 220 15.24 6.11 6.82
C SER A 220 14.88 6.09 5.33
N CYS A 221 15.33 7.08 4.54
CA CYS A 221 15.14 7.07 3.08
C CYS A 221 15.90 5.92 2.41
N CYS A 222 17.14 5.69 2.83
CA CYS A 222 17.95 4.56 2.38
C CYS A 222 17.25 3.23 2.73
N ALA A 223 16.89 3.04 4.00
CA ALA A 223 16.17 1.85 4.47
C ALA A 223 14.87 1.63 3.69
N SER A 224 14.10 2.69 3.41
CA SER A 224 12.84 2.60 2.66
C SER A 224 13.03 2.07 1.23
N GLY A 225 14.12 2.43 0.55
CA GLY A 225 14.43 1.94 -0.79
C GLY A 225 14.78 0.45 -0.79
N PHE A 226 15.66 0.03 0.13
CA PHE A 226 16.03 -1.39 0.30
C PHE A 226 14.83 -2.25 0.72
N LEU A 227 14.05 -1.79 1.70
CA LEU A 227 12.86 -2.50 2.17
C LEU A 227 11.81 -2.64 1.07
N GLY A 228 11.61 -1.60 0.25
CA GLY A 228 10.75 -1.67 -0.94
C GLY A 228 11.18 -2.77 -1.91
N PHE A 229 12.48 -2.87 -2.20
CA PHE A 229 13.03 -3.95 -3.02
C PHE A 229 12.83 -5.34 -2.38
N PHE A 230 13.15 -5.51 -1.10
CA PHE A 230 13.00 -6.80 -0.41
C PHE A 230 11.54 -7.24 -0.30
N LEU A 231 10.62 -6.30 -0.06
CA LEU A 231 9.18 -6.57 -0.08
C LEU A 231 8.73 -7.05 -1.46
N MET A 232 9.16 -6.38 -2.52
CA MET A 232 8.89 -6.79 -3.89
C MET A 232 9.44 -8.20 -4.17
N PHE A 233 10.72 -8.45 -3.86
CA PHE A 233 11.37 -9.73 -4.16
C PHE A 233 10.75 -10.89 -3.37
N SER A 234 10.49 -10.70 -2.08
CA SER A 234 9.79 -11.68 -1.23
C SER A 234 8.37 -11.94 -1.70
N THR A 235 7.66 -10.92 -2.22
CA THR A 235 6.33 -11.09 -2.85
C THR A 235 6.39 -12.01 -4.06
N VAL A 236 7.38 -11.82 -4.94
CA VAL A 236 7.56 -12.69 -6.12
C VAL A 236 7.86 -14.12 -5.68
N LYS A 237 8.77 -14.32 -4.73
CA LYS A 237 9.08 -15.65 -4.20
C LYS A 237 7.90 -16.30 -3.49
N LEU A 238 7.07 -15.52 -2.80
CA LEU A 238 5.84 -16.00 -2.18
C LEU A 238 4.88 -16.54 -3.24
N LYS A 239 4.62 -15.75 -4.30
CA LYS A 239 3.75 -16.14 -5.42
C LYS A 239 4.27 -17.34 -6.20
N SER A 240 5.58 -17.48 -6.37
CA SER A 240 6.17 -18.59 -7.14
C SER A 240 6.15 -19.92 -6.38
N LEU A 241 6.11 -19.89 -5.04
CA LEU A 241 6.24 -21.10 -4.20
C LEU A 241 4.93 -21.59 -3.59
N MET A 242 3.87 -20.78 -3.62
CA MET A 242 2.62 -21.04 -2.91
C MET A 242 1.41 -20.94 -3.82
N ALA A 243 0.35 -21.69 -3.48
CA ALA A 243 -0.93 -21.56 -4.16
C ALA A 243 -1.54 -20.16 -3.89
N PRO A 244 -2.41 -19.64 -4.79
CA PRO A 244 -3.00 -18.31 -4.64
C PRO A 244 -3.70 -18.08 -3.29
N GLY A 245 -4.41 -19.08 -2.76
CA GLY A 245 -5.06 -19.00 -1.45
C GLY A 245 -4.07 -18.88 -0.28
N GLN A 246 -2.94 -19.58 -0.35
CA GLN A 246 -1.87 -19.49 0.66
C GLN A 246 -1.16 -18.14 0.58
N CYS A 247 -0.90 -17.62 -0.62
CA CYS A 247 -0.36 -16.26 -0.80
C CYS A 247 -1.29 -15.21 -0.19
N ALA A 248 -2.60 -15.32 -0.46
CA ALA A 248 -3.60 -14.41 0.08
C ALA A 248 -3.64 -14.44 1.62
N ALA A 249 -3.51 -15.63 2.22
CA ALA A 249 -3.43 -15.78 3.68
C ALA A 249 -2.20 -15.06 4.26
N TRP A 250 -1.01 -15.24 3.68
CA TRP A 250 0.20 -14.53 4.14
C TRP A 250 0.10 -13.01 3.96
N ILE A 251 -0.46 -12.54 2.85
CA ILE A 251 -0.73 -11.10 2.62
C ILE A 251 -1.69 -10.54 3.67
N PHE A 252 -2.76 -11.29 3.99
CA PHE A 252 -3.71 -10.91 5.02
C PHE A 252 -3.04 -10.86 6.40
N CYS A 253 -2.27 -11.88 6.79
CA CYS A 253 -1.51 -11.90 8.04
C CYS A 253 -0.57 -10.70 8.15
N ALA A 254 0.20 -10.40 7.10
CA ALA A 254 1.10 -9.25 7.08
C ALA A 254 0.35 -7.93 7.30
N LYS A 255 -0.80 -7.74 6.65
CA LYS A 255 -1.65 -6.56 6.83
C LYS A 255 -2.16 -6.41 8.27
N VAL A 256 -2.65 -7.51 8.86
CA VAL A 256 -3.16 -7.51 10.25
C VAL A 256 -2.06 -7.19 11.25
N ILE A 257 -0.90 -7.84 11.14
CA ILE A 257 0.26 -7.57 12.01
C ILE A 257 0.70 -6.12 11.88
N THR A 258 0.76 -5.61 10.66
CA THR A 258 1.16 -4.22 10.37
C THR A 258 0.17 -3.21 10.94
N ALA A 259 -1.14 -3.43 10.74
CA ALA A 259 -2.18 -2.61 11.33
C ALA A 259 -2.09 -2.60 12.87
N ALA A 260 -1.99 -3.77 13.49
CA ALA A 260 -1.91 -3.90 14.96
C ALA A 260 -0.67 -3.21 15.54
N LEU A 261 0.52 -3.50 15.01
CA LEU A 261 1.77 -2.92 15.51
C LEU A 261 1.87 -1.42 15.21
N SER A 262 1.29 -0.94 14.11
CA SER A 262 1.28 0.49 13.80
C SER A 262 0.53 1.33 14.82
N ILE A 263 -0.52 0.78 15.45
CA ILE A 263 -1.29 1.47 16.50
C ILE A 263 -0.43 1.64 17.77
N LEU A 264 0.46 0.69 18.04
CA LEU A 264 1.36 0.75 19.20
C LEU A 264 2.53 1.72 18.96
N LEU A 265 2.96 1.86 17.71
CA LEU A 265 4.17 2.61 17.34
C LEU A 265 3.91 4.06 16.93
N PHE A 266 2.70 4.37 16.47
CA PHE A 266 2.28 5.72 16.09
C PHE A 266 1.07 6.11 16.92
N ASP A 267 0.99 7.38 17.33
CA ASP A 267 -0.11 7.98 18.12
C ASP A 267 -1.45 7.94 17.38
N THR A 268 -1.98 6.74 17.18
CA THR A 268 -3.19 6.43 16.42
C THR A 268 -4.34 6.37 17.40
N ILE A 269 -5.26 7.33 17.30
CA ILE A 269 -6.50 7.33 18.10
C ILE A 269 -7.52 6.50 17.34
N LEU A 270 -7.98 5.39 17.92
CA LEU A 270 -9.04 4.54 17.38
C LEU A 270 -10.30 4.68 18.21
N THR A 271 -11.43 4.95 17.56
CA THR A 271 -12.74 4.86 18.21
C THR A 271 -13.31 3.45 18.13
N ARG A 272 -14.27 3.10 19.01
CA ARG A 272 -14.97 1.81 18.92
C ARG A 272 -15.65 1.61 17.56
N GLY A 273 -16.14 2.70 16.95
CA GLY A 273 -16.70 2.70 15.60
C GLY A 273 -15.66 2.37 14.53
N THR A 274 -14.42 2.85 14.66
CA THR A 274 -13.33 2.55 13.71
C THR A 274 -12.90 1.07 13.74
N VAL A 275 -12.96 0.43 14.91
CA VAL A 275 -12.53 -0.97 15.11
C VAL A 275 -13.67 -1.97 14.78
N GLY A 276 -14.88 -1.49 14.49
CA GLY A 276 -16.04 -2.33 14.15
C GLY A 276 -16.65 -3.06 15.35
N TRP A 277 -16.30 -2.69 16.58
CA TRP A 277 -16.99 -3.16 17.79
C TRP A 277 -18.23 -2.31 18.03
N ALA A 278 -19.30 -2.60 17.29
CA ALA A 278 -20.64 -2.19 17.68
C ALA A 278 -21.13 -3.17 18.76
N THR A 279 -20.96 -2.82 20.04
CA THR A 279 -21.81 -3.41 21.07
C THR A 279 -23.21 -2.89 20.82
N GLY A 280 -24.06 -3.71 20.21
CA GLY A 280 -25.49 -3.50 20.22
C GLY A 280 -26.00 -3.39 21.66
N PHE A 281 -26.98 -2.52 21.86
CA PHE A 281 -27.71 -2.29 23.11
C PHE A 281 -26.89 -1.77 24.29
N CYS A 282 -26.86 -0.45 24.46
CA CYS A 282 -27.54 0.24 25.57
C CYS A 282 -27.13 1.71 25.58
N GLN A 283 -28.07 2.62 25.33
CA GLN A 283 -28.16 3.92 25.99
C GLN A 283 -29.38 4.67 25.46
N SER A 284 -30.55 4.35 26.03
CA SER A 284 -31.63 5.32 26.17
C SER A 284 -31.48 5.99 27.53
N GLY A 285 -31.13 7.28 27.50
CA GLY A 285 -31.36 8.34 28.49
C GLY A 285 -31.31 8.05 30.00
N GLU A 286 -30.34 8.65 30.69
CA GLU A 286 -30.59 9.70 31.71
C GLU A 286 -29.25 10.21 32.31
N PRO A 287 -29.12 11.52 32.59
CA PRO A 287 -27.97 12.06 33.32
C PRO A 287 -28.24 12.04 34.83
N GLN A 288 -27.64 11.10 35.57
CA GLN A 288 -27.65 11.16 37.03
C GLN A 288 -26.66 12.21 37.55
N ARG A 289 -27.19 13.35 38.04
CA ARG A 289 -26.49 14.25 38.96
C ARG A 289 -26.24 13.53 40.28
N ALA A 290 -24.98 13.51 40.74
CA ALA A 290 -24.65 13.14 42.11
C ALA A 290 -25.09 14.27 43.08
N PRO A 291 -25.75 13.97 44.21
CA PRO A 291 -26.02 14.96 45.24
C PRO A 291 -24.77 15.21 46.11
N LEU A 292 -24.42 16.49 46.26
CA LEU A 292 -23.53 16.98 47.31
C LEU A 292 -24.15 16.71 48.68
N ALA A 293 -23.51 15.86 49.49
CA ALA A 293 -23.79 15.76 50.91
C ALA A 293 -22.96 16.82 51.65
N ALA A 294 -23.65 17.80 52.24
CA ALA A 294 -23.11 18.72 53.23
C ALA A 294 -23.43 18.21 54.65
N THR A 295 -22.57 18.60 55.61
CA THR A 295 -22.71 18.57 57.08
C THR A 295 -22.69 17.19 57.75
N ARG A 296 -21.89 16.93 58.79
CA ARG A 296 -21.36 17.77 59.90
C ARG A 296 -19.90 17.48 60.20
#